data_AF-A0A2R6D5G4-F1
#
_entry.id   AF-A0A2R6D5G4-F1
#
_cell.length_a   1.000
_cell.length_b   1.000
_cell.length_c   1.000
_cell.angle_alpha   90.00
_cell.angle_beta   90.00
_cell.angle_gamma   90.00
#
_symmetry.space_group_name_H-M   'P 1'
#
loop_
_entity.id
_entity.type
_entity.pdbx_description
1 polymer ?
#
loop_
_entity_poly.entity_id
_entity_poly.type
_entity_poly.pdbx_seq_one_letter_code
_entity_poly.pdbx_strand_id
1 'polypeptide(L)'
;MDGPTALTEAIRELRDRGGTALAALFAAVGVASLVVRDSLLALITERQAVVDSVTAFYTDLGVQQSQLPALAELPTPLAVDLPYGVAVVSLLVVALLAEYGSILTLRIVAGEAPRRAATRRIGRTLVFGFLAGTAVRALFVVGLTAFVLPGIFVGVSLLFVHASIAIDDAGPLEAFGRSWALTAGRRFEVVSVGLMLVALYATPRAFAPLIPGTAGVVVMGATSGLAALLSAGVVGRTYLALRDSGDESGDAAVSGGSDASTDDEDPYDAPLGPDDIPEPE
;
A
#
# COMPACT_ATOMS: atom_id res chain seq x y z
N MET A 1 -15.89 4.06 -3.35
CA MET A 1 -15.82 2.60 -3.49
C MET A 1 -15.37 1.93 -2.19
N ASP A 2 -16.24 1.09 -1.63
CA ASP A 2 -15.96 0.37 -0.38
C ASP A 2 -15.05 -0.85 -0.60
N GLY A 3 -14.31 -1.25 0.44
CA GLY A 3 -13.35 -2.36 0.42
C GLY A 3 -13.86 -3.70 -0.14
N PRO A 4 -15.09 -4.17 0.19
CA PRO A 4 -15.63 -5.42 -0.35
C PRO A 4 -15.87 -5.40 -1.86
N THR A 5 -16.35 -4.27 -2.38
CA THR A 5 -16.56 -4.07 -3.83
C THR A 5 -15.22 -4.11 -4.55
N ALA A 6 -14.22 -3.40 -4.01
CA ALA A 6 -12.86 -3.40 -4.53
C ALA A 6 -12.25 -4.81 -4.58
N LEU A 7 -12.49 -5.62 -3.55
CA LEU A 7 -11.99 -7.00 -3.50
C LEU A 7 -12.63 -7.87 -4.58
N THR A 8 -13.96 -7.80 -4.73
CA THR A 8 -14.69 -8.59 -5.74
C THR A 8 -14.22 -8.27 -7.15
N GLU A 9 -13.97 -7.01 -7.42
CA GLU A 9 -13.51 -6.56 -8.72
C GLU A 9 -12.05 -6.91 -8.98
N ALA A 10 -11.17 -6.76 -7.98
CA ALA A 10 -9.80 -7.23 -8.07
C ALA A 10 -9.71 -8.74 -8.34
N ILE A 11 -10.57 -9.55 -7.72
CA ILE A 11 -10.63 -11.00 -7.96
C ILE A 11 -11.05 -11.30 -9.40
N ARG A 12 -12.09 -10.64 -9.91
CA ARG A 12 -12.56 -10.84 -11.29
C ARG A 12 -11.46 -10.52 -12.29
N GLU A 13 -10.82 -9.37 -12.13
CA GLU A 13 -9.78 -8.90 -13.04
C GLU A 13 -8.54 -9.80 -13.02
N LEU A 14 -8.10 -10.21 -11.84
CA LEU A 14 -6.99 -11.16 -11.70
C LEU A 14 -7.33 -12.51 -12.31
N ARG A 15 -8.56 -13.01 -12.13
CA ARG A 15 -8.98 -14.28 -12.72
C ARG A 15 -8.98 -14.23 -14.24
N ASP A 16 -9.54 -13.17 -14.82
CA ASP A 16 -9.74 -13.06 -16.27
C ASP A 16 -8.42 -12.81 -17.02
N ARG A 17 -7.41 -12.23 -16.35
CA ARG A 17 -6.10 -11.90 -16.94
C ARG A 17 -4.99 -12.91 -16.64
N GLY A 18 -5.34 -14.14 -16.25
CA GLY A 18 -4.36 -15.21 -16.01
C GLY A 18 -3.61 -15.07 -14.68
N GLY A 19 -4.29 -14.59 -13.64
CA GLY A 19 -3.74 -14.35 -12.30
C GLY A 19 -3.31 -15.62 -11.54
N THR A 20 -3.39 -16.81 -12.13
CA THR A 20 -2.86 -18.05 -11.55
C THR A 20 -1.35 -17.99 -11.38
N ALA A 21 -0.62 -17.42 -12.35
CA ALA A 21 0.83 -17.24 -12.25
C ALA A 21 1.21 -16.25 -11.13
N LEU A 22 0.43 -15.16 -10.98
CA LEU A 22 0.61 -14.22 -9.88
C LEU A 22 0.27 -14.87 -8.53
N ALA A 23 -0.81 -15.62 -8.44
CA ALA A 23 -1.19 -16.36 -7.24
C ALA A 23 -0.08 -17.33 -6.81
N ALA A 24 0.48 -18.08 -7.77
CA ALA A 24 1.61 -18.98 -7.52
C ALA A 24 2.87 -18.22 -7.07
N LEU A 25 3.21 -17.12 -7.74
CA LEU A 25 4.34 -16.26 -7.37
C LEU A 25 4.19 -15.74 -5.94
N PHE A 26 3.04 -15.16 -5.62
CA PHE A 26 2.78 -14.59 -4.30
C PHE A 26 2.75 -15.66 -3.22
N ALA A 27 2.15 -16.83 -3.48
CA ALA A 27 2.19 -17.95 -2.54
C ALA A 27 3.63 -18.40 -2.28
N ALA A 28 4.45 -18.56 -3.32
CA ALA A 28 5.86 -18.93 -3.20
C ALA A 28 6.66 -17.86 -2.43
N VAL A 29 6.47 -16.57 -2.75
CA VAL A 29 7.08 -15.44 -2.03
C VAL A 29 6.66 -15.41 -0.57
N GLY A 30 5.40 -15.70 -0.26
CA GLY A 30 4.89 -15.76 1.11
C GLY A 30 5.56 -16.87 1.92
N VAL A 31 5.68 -18.08 1.37
CA VAL A 31 6.41 -19.18 2.00
C VAL A 31 7.90 -18.85 2.15
N ALA A 32 8.54 -18.36 1.09
CA ALA A 32 9.94 -17.98 1.11
C ALA A 32 10.23 -16.88 2.14
N SER A 33 9.32 -15.93 2.31
CA SER A 33 9.42 -14.89 3.33
C SER A 33 9.44 -15.47 4.74
N LEU A 34 8.63 -16.51 5.02
CA LEU A 34 8.65 -17.19 6.31
C LEU A 34 9.93 -17.98 6.54
N VAL A 35 10.42 -18.70 5.53
CA VAL A 35 11.70 -19.44 5.61
C VAL A 35 12.85 -18.49 5.91
N VAL A 36 12.95 -17.38 5.17
CA VAL A 36 14.01 -16.39 5.38
C VAL A 36 13.90 -15.73 6.74
N ARG A 37 12.68 -15.36 7.16
CA ARG A 37 12.42 -14.78 8.48
C ARG A 37 12.84 -15.73 9.60
N ASP A 38 12.41 -16.98 9.55
CA ASP A 38 12.71 -17.98 10.58
C ASP A 38 14.20 -18.31 10.63
N SER A 39 14.86 -18.40 9.46
CA SER A 39 16.32 -18.61 9.37
C SER A 39 17.09 -17.43 9.96
N LEU A 40 16.69 -16.20 9.65
CA LEU A 40 17.31 -15.00 10.22
C LEU A 40 17.08 -14.89 11.72
N LEU A 41 15.87 -15.21 12.21
CA LEU A 41 15.58 -15.23 13.63
C LEU A 41 16.44 -16.24 14.38
N ALA A 42 16.57 -17.46 13.86
CA ALA A 42 17.45 -18.48 14.45
C ALA A 42 18.92 -18.00 14.53
N LEU A 43 19.45 -17.42 13.44
CA LEU A 43 20.81 -16.86 13.43
C LEU A 43 20.99 -15.69 14.40
N ILE A 44 19.96 -14.88 14.62
CA ILE A 44 20.01 -13.74 15.55
C ILE A 44 19.98 -14.22 17.00
N THR A 45 19.13 -15.19 17.32
CA THR A 45 18.96 -15.70 18.69
C THR A 45 20.13 -16.58 19.13
N GLU A 46 20.78 -17.28 18.20
CA GLU A 46 22.06 -17.97 18.44
C GLU A 46 23.20 -17.00 18.80
N ARG A 47 23.12 -15.74 18.37
CA ARG A 47 24.12 -14.73 18.73
C ARG A 47 23.84 -14.16 20.11
N GLN A 48 24.46 -14.78 21.11
CA GLN A 48 24.34 -14.42 22.52
C GLN A 48 24.59 -12.92 22.80
N ALA A 49 25.55 -12.29 22.12
CA ALA A 49 25.80 -10.85 22.23
C ALA A 49 24.60 -9.97 21.83
N VAL A 50 23.80 -10.39 20.85
CA VAL A 50 22.58 -9.66 20.46
C VAL A 50 21.51 -9.82 21.53
N VAL A 51 21.29 -11.05 22.01
CA VAL A 51 20.35 -11.35 23.09
C VAL A 51 20.70 -10.55 24.36
N ASP A 52 21.97 -10.50 24.71
CA ASP A 52 22.49 -9.73 25.85
C ASP A 52 22.24 -8.23 25.66
N SER A 53 22.51 -7.68 24.47
CA SER A 53 22.30 -6.25 24.17
C SER A 53 20.82 -5.85 24.25
N VAL A 54 19.92 -6.69 23.75
CA VAL A 54 18.48 -6.46 23.79
C VAL A 54 17.98 -6.53 25.23
N THR A 55 18.44 -7.53 25.98
CA THR A 55 18.08 -7.71 27.40
C THR A 55 18.57 -6.54 28.24
N ALA A 56 19.80 -6.06 28.01
CA ALA A 56 20.34 -4.88 28.67
C ALA A 56 19.52 -3.62 28.38
N PHE A 57 19.17 -3.37 27.11
CA PHE A 57 18.31 -2.24 26.73
C PHE A 57 16.98 -2.23 27.48
N TYR A 58 16.30 -3.38 27.57
CA TYR A 58 15.03 -3.47 28.29
C TYR A 58 15.20 -3.35 29.81
N THR A 59 16.30 -3.88 30.36
CA THR A 59 16.61 -3.77 31.79
C THR A 59 16.86 -2.30 32.17
N ASP A 60 17.55 -1.54 31.32
CA ASP A 60 17.77 -0.10 31.50
C ASP A 60 16.46 0.71 31.43
N LEU A 61 15.48 0.24 30.66
CA LEU A 61 14.12 0.79 30.62
C LEU A 61 13.25 0.36 31.83
N GLY A 62 13.80 -0.41 32.77
CA GLY A 62 13.10 -0.89 33.97
C GLY A 62 12.16 -2.07 33.71
N VAL A 63 12.26 -2.73 32.55
CA VAL A 63 11.46 -3.92 32.22
C VAL A 63 12.10 -5.15 32.86
N GLN A 64 11.31 -5.92 33.61
CA GLN A 64 11.81 -7.12 34.29
C GLN A 64 12.02 -8.25 33.26
N GLN A 65 13.08 -9.05 33.43
CA GLN A 65 13.36 -10.19 32.53
C GLN A 65 12.18 -11.16 32.39
N SER A 66 11.38 -11.36 33.45
CA SER A 66 10.19 -12.21 33.44
C SER A 66 9.06 -11.69 32.52
N GLN A 67 9.10 -10.41 32.16
CA GLN A 67 8.16 -9.78 31.23
C GLN A 67 8.66 -9.83 29.79
N LEU A 68 9.94 -10.18 29.58
CA LEU A 68 10.50 -10.29 28.24
C LEU A 68 10.09 -11.63 27.62
N PRO A 69 9.63 -11.64 26.35
CA PRO A 69 9.47 -12.88 25.63
C PRO A 69 10.83 -13.58 25.54
N ALA A 70 10.87 -14.88 25.86
CA ALA A 70 12.08 -15.69 25.73
C ALA A 70 12.46 -15.77 24.24
N LEU A 71 13.33 -14.87 23.79
CA LEU A 71 13.72 -14.73 22.38
C LEU A 71 14.29 -16.05 21.84
N ALA A 72 15.02 -16.79 22.68
CA ALA A 72 15.59 -18.10 22.36
C ALA A 72 14.56 -19.22 22.18
N GLU A 73 13.32 -19.04 22.67
CA GLU A 73 12.23 -20.02 22.57
C GLU A 73 11.24 -19.70 21.44
N LEU A 74 11.49 -18.64 20.66
CA LEU A 74 10.64 -18.30 19.52
C LEU A 74 10.65 -19.47 18.51
N PRO A 75 9.48 -20.00 18.14
CA PRO A 75 9.41 -21.13 17.22
C PRO A 75 9.89 -20.71 15.83
N THR A 76 10.96 -21.35 15.35
CA THR A 76 11.51 -21.18 14.00
C THR A 76 11.39 -22.48 13.19
N PRO A 77 10.16 -22.99 12.95
CA PRO A 77 9.92 -24.31 12.37
C PRO A 77 10.39 -24.44 10.90
N LEU A 78 10.61 -23.31 10.22
CA LEU A 78 11.07 -23.27 8.83
C LEU A 78 12.52 -22.78 8.70
N ALA A 79 13.26 -22.64 9.80
CA ALA A 79 14.65 -22.22 9.75
C ALA A 79 15.48 -23.24 8.96
N VAL A 80 16.31 -22.71 8.07
CA VAL A 80 17.32 -23.46 7.34
C VAL A 80 18.67 -22.93 7.77
N ASP A 81 19.59 -23.84 8.07
CA ASP A 81 20.96 -23.49 8.39
C ASP A 81 21.64 -22.88 7.15
N LEU A 82 21.89 -21.59 7.21
CA LEU A 82 22.38 -20.76 6.12
C LEU A 82 23.43 -19.81 6.67
N PRO A 83 24.52 -19.54 5.95
CA PRO A 83 25.43 -18.46 6.33
C PRO A 83 24.67 -17.13 6.41
N TYR A 84 24.98 -16.31 7.42
CA TYR A 84 24.31 -15.03 7.66
C TYR A 84 24.23 -14.14 6.39
N GLY A 85 25.31 -14.08 5.61
CA GLY A 85 25.32 -13.33 4.34
C GLY A 85 24.29 -13.85 3.32
N VAL A 86 24.12 -15.18 3.23
CA VAL A 86 23.13 -15.79 2.33
C VAL A 86 21.72 -15.50 2.82
N ALA A 87 21.47 -15.54 4.13
CA ALA A 87 20.17 -15.20 4.71
C ALA A 87 19.78 -13.72 4.49
N VAL A 88 20.74 -12.80 4.56
CA VAL A 88 20.50 -11.37 4.26
C VAL A 88 20.26 -11.15 2.77
N VAL A 89 21.02 -11.82 1.90
CA VAL A 89 20.81 -11.72 0.44
C VAL A 89 19.46 -12.32 0.04
N SER A 90 19.06 -13.45 0.62
CA SER A 90 17.76 -14.08 0.33
C SER A 90 16.60 -13.19 0.79
N LEU A 91 16.74 -12.47 1.90
CA LEU A 91 15.78 -11.44 2.32
C LEU A 91 15.58 -10.38 1.25
N LEU A 92 16.68 -9.83 0.72
CA LEU A 92 16.61 -8.81 -0.32
C LEU A 92 15.96 -9.36 -1.59
N VAL A 93 16.34 -10.57 -2.02
CA VAL A 93 15.79 -11.22 -3.22
C VAL A 93 14.28 -11.45 -3.08
N VAL A 94 13.83 -12.01 -1.95
CA VAL A 94 12.41 -12.25 -1.69
C VAL A 94 11.62 -10.93 -1.61
N ALA A 95 12.18 -9.90 -0.99
CA ALA A 95 11.55 -8.60 -0.90
C ALA A 95 11.40 -7.93 -2.28
N LEU A 96 12.41 -8.05 -3.16
CA LEU A 96 12.34 -7.55 -4.54
C LEU A 96 11.33 -8.34 -5.39
N LEU A 97 11.24 -9.66 -5.22
CA LEU A 97 10.22 -10.49 -5.86
C LEU A 97 8.80 -10.10 -5.44
N ALA A 98 8.60 -9.83 -4.14
CA ALA A 98 7.33 -9.35 -3.60
C ALA A 98 6.94 -7.99 -4.20
N GLU A 99 7.90 -7.06 -4.27
CA GLU A 99 7.69 -5.73 -4.83
C GLU A 99 7.37 -5.81 -6.34
N TYR A 100 8.12 -6.61 -7.08
CA TYR A 100 7.86 -6.86 -8.51
C TYR A 100 6.45 -7.41 -8.72
N GLY A 101 6.04 -8.42 -7.94
CA GLY A 101 4.69 -8.98 -8.00
C GLY A 101 3.61 -7.92 -7.70
N SER A 102 3.83 -7.06 -6.70
CA SER A 102 2.90 -5.97 -6.35
C SER A 102 2.72 -4.98 -7.50
N ILE A 103 3.84 -4.55 -8.14
CA ILE A 103 3.80 -3.64 -9.29
C ILE A 103 3.04 -4.26 -10.46
N LEU A 104 3.31 -5.54 -10.77
CA LEU A 104 2.59 -6.24 -11.84
C LEU A 104 1.09 -6.28 -11.57
N THR A 105 0.70 -6.63 -10.35
CA THR A 105 -0.71 -6.65 -9.94
C THR A 105 -1.38 -5.30 -10.12
N LEU A 106 -0.76 -4.23 -9.63
CA LEU A 106 -1.29 -2.87 -9.73
C LEU A 106 -1.50 -2.45 -11.19
N ARG A 107 -0.54 -2.74 -12.07
CA ARG A 107 -0.64 -2.42 -13.50
C ARG A 107 -1.67 -3.25 -14.24
N ILE A 108 -1.73 -4.55 -13.96
CA ILE A 108 -2.71 -5.46 -14.56
C ILE A 108 -4.13 -5.03 -14.17
N VAL A 109 -4.34 -4.68 -12.90
CA VAL A 109 -5.62 -4.18 -12.40
C VAL A 109 -5.97 -2.80 -13.00
N ALA A 110 -4.97 -2.02 -13.37
CA ALA A 110 -5.14 -0.74 -14.06
C ALA A 110 -5.39 -0.86 -15.57
N GLY A 111 -5.55 -2.07 -16.11
CA GLY A 111 -5.84 -2.25 -17.53
C GLY A 111 -4.66 -2.65 -18.38
N GLU A 112 -3.42 -2.67 -17.86
CA GLU A 112 -2.26 -3.06 -18.67
C GLU A 112 -2.23 -4.56 -19.00
N ALA A 113 -1.86 -4.89 -20.24
CA ALA A 113 -1.59 -6.27 -20.64
C ALA A 113 -0.38 -6.84 -19.84
N PRO A 114 -0.40 -8.11 -19.40
CA PRO A 114 0.63 -8.68 -18.52
C PRO A 114 2.07 -8.50 -19.03
N ARG A 115 2.30 -8.67 -20.34
CA ARG A 115 3.61 -8.49 -20.96
C ARG A 115 4.10 -7.04 -20.87
N ARG A 116 3.20 -6.07 -21.01
CA ARG A 116 3.53 -4.64 -20.92
C ARG A 116 3.78 -4.25 -19.47
N ALA A 117 2.95 -4.73 -18.54
CA ALA A 117 3.11 -4.53 -17.11
C ALA A 117 4.50 -4.99 -16.61
N ALA A 118 4.99 -6.13 -17.13
CA ALA A 118 6.28 -6.70 -16.77
C ALA A 118 7.51 -5.98 -17.35
N THR A 119 7.36 -5.23 -18.44
CA THR A 119 8.51 -4.68 -19.19
C THR A 119 8.61 -3.17 -19.13
N ARG A 120 7.49 -2.46 -18.99
CA ARG A 120 7.44 -0.99 -19.01
C ARG A 120 8.21 -0.39 -17.84
N ARG A 121 9.40 0.17 -18.09
CA ARG A 121 10.22 0.91 -17.09
C ARG A 121 10.43 0.17 -15.76
N ILE A 122 10.40 -1.16 -15.79
CA ILE A 122 10.29 -1.97 -14.58
C ILE A 122 11.43 -1.71 -13.59
N GLY A 123 12.67 -1.51 -14.07
CA GLY A 123 13.81 -1.23 -13.20
C GLY A 123 13.62 0.06 -12.37
N ARG A 124 13.15 1.14 -13.01
CA ARG A 124 12.90 2.41 -12.31
C ARG A 124 11.74 2.27 -11.33
N THR A 125 10.64 1.66 -11.76
CA THR A 125 9.45 1.46 -10.93
C THR A 125 9.75 0.55 -9.74
N LEU A 126 10.59 -0.48 -9.91
CA LEU A 126 10.99 -1.37 -8.82
C LEU A 126 11.84 -0.65 -7.77
N VAL A 127 12.82 0.15 -8.19
CA VAL A 127 13.66 0.92 -7.25
C VAL A 127 12.82 1.95 -6.49
N PHE A 128 11.99 2.71 -7.20
CA PHE A 128 11.16 3.75 -6.58
C PHE A 128 10.07 3.16 -5.69
N GLY A 129 9.39 2.10 -6.17
CA GLY A 129 8.38 1.36 -5.41
C GLY A 129 8.96 0.74 -4.15
N PHE A 130 10.11 0.06 -4.27
CA PHE A 130 10.79 -0.55 -3.12
C PHE A 130 11.19 0.50 -2.07
N LEU A 131 11.78 1.62 -2.50
CA LEU A 131 12.27 2.66 -1.59
C LEU A 131 11.11 3.41 -0.91
N ALA A 132 10.12 3.84 -1.69
CA ALA A 132 8.94 4.51 -1.15
C ALA A 132 8.13 3.57 -0.25
N GLY A 133 7.99 2.31 -0.65
CA GLY A 133 7.32 1.28 0.14
C GLY A 133 7.99 0.98 1.47
N THR A 134 9.32 0.87 1.45
CA THR A 134 10.10 0.70 2.68
C THR A 134 9.93 1.89 3.61
N ALA A 135 9.94 3.12 3.08
CA ALA A 135 9.70 4.32 3.87
C ALA A 135 8.29 4.38 4.47
N VAL A 136 7.24 4.02 3.70
CA VAL A 136 5.86 3.94 4.20
C VAL A 136 5.74 2.91 5.32
N ARG A 137 6.30 1.70 5.14
CA ARG A 137 6.30 0.65 6.16
C ARG A 137 7.02 1.09 7.43
N ALA A 138 8.18 1.72 7.30
CA ALA A 138 8.92 2.26 8.45
C ALA A 138 8.13 3.33 9.20
N LEU A 139 7.54 4.29 8.48
CA LEU A 139 6.75 5.36 9.08
C LEU A 139 5.47 4.83 9.74
N PHE A 140 4.84 3.81 9.15
CA PHE A 140 3.70 3.13 9.74
C PHE A 140 4.07 2.42 11.05
N VAL A 141 5.16 1.66 11.06
CA VAL A 141 5.65 0.95 12.26
C VAL A 141 6.03 1.95 13.36
N VAL A 142 6.86 2.94 13.04
CA VAL A 142 7.26 3.99 14.00
C VAL A 142 6.05 4.74 14.54
N GLY A 143 5.10 5.08 13.65
CA GLY A 143 3.85 5.71 14.02
C GLY A 143 3.06 4.85 15.01
N LEU A 144 2.84 3.58 14.70
CA LEU A 144 2.07 2.65 15.53
C LEU A 144 2.74 2.39 16.89
N THR A 145 4.07 2.27 16.91
CA THR A 145 4.86 2.06 18.13
C THR A 145 4.84 3.30 19.03
N ALA A 146 4.95 4.51 18.46
CA ALA A 146 4.85 5.73 19.23
C ALA A 146 3.42 5.94 19.76
N PHE A 147 2.44 5.87 18.86
CA PHE A 147 1.02 6.00 19.19
C PHE A 147 0.13 5.36 18.12
N VAL A 148 -0.83 4.54 18.54
CA VAL A 148 -1.74 3.81 17.63
C VAL A 148 -2.45 4.74 16.63
N LEU A 149 -2.97 5.88 17.08
CA LEU A 149 -3.71 6.82 16.23
C LEU A 149 -2.84 7.46 15.13
N PRO A 150 -1.67 8.07 15.43
CA PRO A 150 -0.69 8.50 14.43
C PRO A 150 -0.28 7.41 13.44
N GLY A 151 -0.05 6.18 13.89
CA GLY A 151 0.28 5.06 13.00
C GLY A 151 -0.82 4.77 11.97
N ILE A 152 -2.06 4.65 12.43
CA ILE A 152 -3.23 4.44 11.55
C ILE A 152 -3.38 5.63 10.59
N PHE A 153 -3.24 6.86 11.10
CA PHE A 153 -3.36 8.07 10.30
C PHE A 153 -2.35 8.11 9.15
N VAL A 154 -1.09 7.79 9.42
CA VAL A 154 -0.05 7.67 8.39
C VAL A 154 -0.40 6.56 7.39
N GLY A 155 -0.79 5.38 7.88
CA GLY A 155 -1.12 4.24 7.02
C GLY A 155 -2.25 4.54 6.03
N VAL A 156 -3.29 5.23 6.51
CA VAL A 156 -4.42 5.67 5.68
C VAL A 156 -3.97 6.74 4.67
N SER A 157 -3.20 7.74 5.13
CA SER A 157 -2.81 8.86 4.27
C SER A 157 -1.83 8.45 3.15
N LEU A 158 -1.03 7.41 3.39
CA LEU A 158 0.01 6.93 2.47
C LEU A 158 -0.35 5.60 1.79
N LEU A 159 -1.62 5.17 1.88
CA LEU A 159 -2.07 3.88 1.33
C LEU A 159 -1.79 3.75 -0.17
N PHE A 160 -1.88 4.86 -0.91
CA PHE A 160 -1.84 4.88 -2.37
C PHE A 160 -0.47 5.21 -2.97
N VAL A 161 0.57 5.37 -2.15
CA VAL A 161 1.93 5.68 -2.63
C VAL A 161 2.40 4.66 -3.66
N HIS A 162 2.30 3.35 -3.36
CA HIS A 162 2.69 2.31 -4.32
C HIS A 162 1.87 2.33 -5.60
N ALA A 163 0.55 2.57 -5.50
CA ALA A 163 -0.34 2.62 -6.67
C ALA A 163 0.06 3.75 -7.61
N SER A 164 0.33 4.95 -7.08
CA SER A 164 0.78 6.09 -7.89
C SER A 164 2.13 5.87 -8.58
N ILE A 165 3.06 5.14 -7.95
CA ILE A 165 4.36 4.80 -8.57
C ILE A 165 4.18 3.73 -9.65
N ALA A 166 3.38 2.70 -9.39
CA ALA A 166 3.21 1.57 -10.29
C ALA A 166 2.35 1.92 -11.52
N ILE A 167 1.28 2.67 -11.32
CA ILE A 167 0.28 2.98 -12.35
C ILE A 167 0.67 4.25 -13.12
N ASP A 168 0.95 5.34 -12.41
CA ASP A 168 1.22 6.65 -13.04
C ASP A 168 2.72 6.92 -13.26
N ASP A 169 3.60 5.95 -12.96
CA ASP A 169 5.06 6.11 -13.05
C ASP A 169 5.61 7.32 -12.25
N ALA A 170 4.94 7.70 -11.15
CA ALA A 170 5.32 8.81 -10.30
C ALA A 170 6.69 8.61 -9.63
N GLY A 171 7.41 9.70 -9.38
CA GLY A 171 8.60 9.67 -8.52
C GLY A 171 8.22 9.44 -7.04
N PRO A 172 9.16 9.01 -6.17
CA PRO A 172 8.86 8.73 -4.76
C PRO A 172 8.23 9.93 -4.03
N LEU A 173 8.82 11.12 -4.15
CA LEU A 173 8.32 12.33 -3.46
C LEU A 173 6.94 12.75 -3.98
N GLU A 174 6.75 12.70 -5.29
CA GLU A 174 5.48 13.01 -5.94
C GLU A 174 4.37 12.04 -5.50
N ALA A 175 4.71 10.76 -5.35
CA ALA A 175 3.80 9.72 -4.89
C ALA A 175 3.29 9.96 -3.47
N PHE A 176 4.15 10.42 -2.55
CA PHE A 176 3.73 10.81 -1.20
C PHE A 176 2.73 11.97 -1.23
N GLY A 177 3.03 13.02 -1.99
CA GLY A 177 2.14 14.18 -2.14
C GLY A 177 0.80 13.80 -2.75
N ARG A 178 0.81 12.99 -3.81
CA ARG A 178 -0.42 12.52 -4.49
C ARG A 178 -1.26 11.64 -3.58
N SER A 179 -0.66 10.68 -2.88
CA SER A 179 -1.40 9.83 -1.93
C SER A 179 -2.03 10.66 -0.81
N TRP A 180 -1.30 11.64 -0.28
CA TRP A 180 -1.82 12.54 0.74
C TRP A 180 -3.01 13.37 0.24
N ALA A 181 -2.90 13.96 -0.96
CA ALA A 181 -3.97 14.74 -1.56
C ALA A 181 -5.22 13.87 -1.86
N LEU A 182 -5.02 12.67 -2.40
CA LEU A 182 -6.11 11.74 -2.76
C LEU A 182 -6.89 11.23 -1.54
N THR A 183 -6.24 11.19 -0.38
CA THR A 183 -6.84 10.72 0.89
C THR A 183 -7.42 11.87 1.72
N ALA A 184 -7.01 13.12 1.45
CA ALA A 184 -7.58 14.30 2.07
C ALA A 184 -9.09 14.42 1.73
N GLY A 185 -9.92 14.69 2.73
CA GLY A 185 -11.37 14.81 2.57
C GLY A 185 -12.16 13.50 2.55
N ARG A 186 -11.53 12.35 2.29
CA ARG A 186 -12.23 11.04 2.17
C ARG A 186 -11.64 9.93 3.05
N ARG A 187 -11.06 10.31 4.19
CA ARG A 187 -10.31 9.41 5.08
C ARG A 187 -11.13 8.23 5.60
N PHE A 188 -12.43 8.40 5.86
CA PHE A 188 -13.30 7.32 6.35
C PHE A 188 -13.48 6.20 5.32
N GLU A 189 -13.56 6.54 4.04
CA GLU A 189 -13.63 5.56 2.96
C GLU A 189 -12.33 4.75 2.89
N VAL A 190 -11.18 5.43 2.99
CA VAL A 190 -9.86 4.81 2.97
C VAL A 190 -9.60 3.95 4.23
N VAL A 191 -10.17 4.34 5.38
CA VAL A 191 -10.16 3.52 6.60
C VAL A 191 -10.90 2.20 6.38
N SER A 192 -12.04 2.20 5.67
CA SER A 192 -12.77 0.95 5.34
C SER A 192 -11.91 -0.01 4.51
N VAL A 193 -11.15 0.52 3.56
CA VAL A 193 -10.19 -0.24 2.75
C VAL A 193 -9.08 -0.78 3.65
N GLY A 194 -8.49 0.06 4.51
CA GLY A 194 -7.48 -0.35 5.47
C GLY A 194 -7.95 -1.49 6.39
N LEU A 195 -9.18 -1.41 6.91
CA LEU A 195 -9.75 -2.47 7.76
C LEU A 195 -9.92 -3.79 7.00
N MET A 196 -10.35 -3.73 5.74
CA MET A 196 -10.43 -4.90 4.86
C MET A 196 -9.05 -5.53 4.65
N LEU A 197 -8.00 -4.72 4.44
CA LEU A 197 -6.63 -5.22 4.31
C LEU A 197 -6.18 -5.92 5.61
N VAL A 198 -6.47 -5.34 6.77
CA VAL A 198 -6.18 -5.97 8.07
C VAL A 198 -6.86 -7.33 8.18
N ALA A 199 -8.15 -7.42 7.83
CA ALA A 199 -8.89 -8.69 7.86
C ALA A 199 -8.26 -9.75 6.94
N LEU A 200 -7.83 -9.34 5.75
CA LEU A 200 -7.19 -10.21 4.76
C LEU A 200 -5.85 -10.77 5.26
N TYR A 201 -5.03 -9.96 5.94
CA TYR A 201 -3.79 -10.41 6.56
C TYR A 201 -3.97 -11.17 7.89
N ALA A 202 -5.04 -10.89 8.63
CA ALA A 202 -5.37 -11.58 9.87
C ALA A 202 -5.88 -13.01 9.61
N THR A 203 -6.61 -13.22 8.51
CA THR A 203 -7.22 -14.50 8.17
C THR A 203 -6.21 -15.66 8.14
N PRO A 204 -5.11 -15.63 7.36
CA PRO A 204 -4.08 -16.67 7.40
C PRO A 204 -3.59 -17.01 8.80
N ARG A 205 -3.40 -15.99 9.64
CA ARG A 205 -2.85 -16.13 11.01
C ARG A 205 -3.84 -16.76 11.97
N ALA A 206 -5.14 -16.52 11.78
CA ALA A 206 -6.19 -17.10 12.60
C ALA A 206 -6.39 -18.61 12.34
N PHE A 207 -6.23 -19.04 11.08
CA PHE A 207 -6.49 -20.43 10.68
C PHE A 207 -5.24 -21.32 10.66
N ALA A 208 -4.04 -20.75 10.53
CA ALA A 208 -2.80 -21.53 10.51
C ALA A 208 -2.61 -22.48 11.70
N PRO A 209 -2.94 -22.10 12.96
CA PRO A 209 -2.79 -22.99 14.11
C PRO A 209 -3.70 -24.25 14.08
N LEU A 210 -4.73 -24.27 13.23
CA LEU A 210 -5.61 -25.43 13.08
C LEU A 210 -4.95 -26.59 12.32
N ILE A 211 -3.85 -26.31 11.61
CA ILE A 211 -3.08 -27.30 10.86
C ILE A 211 -1.78 -27.56 11.66
N PRO A 212 -1.60 -28.76 12.23
CA PRO A 212 -0.46 -29.03 13.07
C PRO A 212 0.86 -29.07 12.29
N GLY A 213 1.95 -28.69 12.97
CA GLY A 213 3.31 -28.82 12.47
C GLY A 213 3.69 -27.80 11.38
N THR A 214 4.76 -28.12 10.66
CA THR A 214 5.34 -27.26 9.61
C THR A 214 4.38 -27.01 8.44
N ALA A 215 3.48 -27.96 8.16
CA ALA A 215 2.47 -27.83 7.12
C ALA A 215 1.56 -26.60 7.34
N GLY A 216 1.12 -26.35 8.58
CA GLY A 216 0.29 -25.18 8.89
C GLY A 216 1.00 -23.86 8.65
N VAL A 217 2.31 -23.81 8.93
CA VAL A 217 3.14 -22.63 8.70
C VAL A 217 3.36 -22.37 7.21
N VAL A 218 3.57 -23.43 6.42
CA VAL A 218 3.67 -23.31 4.94
C VAL A 218 2.34 -22.80 4.36
N VAL A 219 1.21 -23.35 4.81
CA VAL A 219 -0.13 -22.87 4.40
C VAL A 219 -0.32 -21.41 4.80
N MET A 220 0.10 -21.01 6.01
CA MET A 220 0.07 -19.61 6.45
C MET A 220 0.88 -18.70 5.52
N GLY A 221 2.08 -19.13 5.13
CA GLY A 221 2.95 -18.37 4.22
C GLY A 221 2.29 -18.21 2.85
N ALA A 222 1.82 -19.31 2.27
CA ALA A 222 1.16 -19.30 0.98
C ALA A 222 -0.09 -18.40 0.97
N THR A 223 -0.95 -18.55 1.97
CA THR A 223 -2.18 -17.75 2.10
C THR A 223 -1.89 -16.28 2.44
N SER A 224 -0.82 -15.97 3.20
CA SER A 224 -0.36 -14.59 3.42
C SER A 224 0.17 -13.96 2.14
N GLY A 225 0.81 -14.74 1.28
CA GLY A 225 1.18 -14.33 -0.07
C GLY A 225 -0.04 -13.96 -0.90
N LEU A 226 -1.05 -14.85 -0.93
CA LEU A 226 -2.31 -14.58 -1.63
C LEU A 226 -3.05 -13.36 -1.07
N ALA A 227 -3.03 -13.17 0.25
CA ALA A 227 -3.53 -11.96 0.89
C ALA A 227 -2.83 -10.72 0.34
N ALA A 228 -1.50 -10.73 0.23
CA ALA A 228 -0.75 -9.60 -0.35
C ALA A 228 -1.10 -9.33 -1.83
N LEU A 229 -1.33 -10.38 -2.64
CA LEU A 229 -1.81 -10.23 -4.02
C LEU A 229 -3.15 -9.50 -4.06
N LEU A 230 -4.12 -9.97 -3.28
CA LEU A 230 -5.46 -9.40 -3.20
C LEU A 230 -5.43 -7.98 -2.63
N SER A 231 -4.58 -7.72 -1.64
CA SER A 231 -4.35 -6.38 -1.09
C SER A 231 -3.87 -5.40 -2.16
N ALA A 232 -2.89 -5.79 -2.97
CA ALA A 232 -2.40 -4.95 -4.07
C ALA A 232 -3.51 -4.66 -5.10
N GLY A 233 -4.34 -5.66 -5.42
CA GLY A 233 -5.48 -5.47 -6.32
C GLY A 233 -6.56 -4.52 -5.75
N VAL A 234 -6.92 -4.69 -4.48
CA VAL A 234 -7.87 -3.80 -3.77
C VAL A 234 -7.36 -2.37 -3.74
N VAL A 235 -6.08 -2.17 -3.40
CA VAL A 235 -5.45 -0.84 -3.39
C VAL A 235 -5.42 -0.24 -4.79
N GLY A 236 -5.13 -1.02 -5.82
CA GLY A 236 -5.14 -0.55 -7.21
C GLY A 236 -6.52 -0.10 -7.70
N ARG A 237 -7.57 -0.90 -7.46
CA ARG A 237 -8.95 -0.54 -7.85
C ARG A 237 -9.44 0.69 -7.09
N THR A 238 -9.21 0.72 -5.78
CA THR A 238 -9.62 1.88 -4.96
C THR A 238 -8.87 3.12 -5.43
N TYR A 239 -7.57 3.06 -5.64
CA TYR A 239 -6.80 4.17 -6.19
C TYR A 239 -7.41 4.76 -7.47
N LEU A 240 -7.72 3.91 -8.45
CA LEU A 240 -8.32 4.33 -9.72
C LEU A 240 -9.69 4.96 -9.52
N ALA A 241 -10.57 4.32 -8.74
CA ALA A 241 -11.90 4.85 -8.45
C ALA A 241 -11.83 6.25 -7.82
N LEU A 242 -10.89 6.48 -6.92
CA LEU A 242 -10.75 7.77 -6.22
C LEU A 242 -10.13 8.85 -7.08
N ARG A 243 -9.20 8.47 -7.95
CA ARG A 243 -8.58 9.38 -8.91
C ARG A 243 -9.60 9.83 -9.95
N ASP A 244 -10.34 8.88 -10.53
CA ASP A 244 -11.31 9.17 -11.58
C ASP A 244 -12.46 10.05 -11.03
N SER A 245 -12.95 9.80 -9.80
CA SER A 245 -13.94 10.69 -9.16
C SER A 245 -13.44 12.10 -8.85
N GLY A 246 -12.13 12.26 -8.61
CA GLY A 246 -11.51 13.57 -8.40
C GLY A 246 -11.47 14.39 -9.68
N ASP A 247 -11.18 13.74 -10.81
CA ASP A 247 -11.15 14.38 -12.13
C ASP A 247 -12.56 14.82 -12.57
N GLU A 248 -13.59 13.98 -12.38
CA GLU A 248 -15.00 14.31 -12.69
C GLU A 248 -15.51 15.52 -11.88
N SER A 249 -15.14 15.61 -10.60
CA SER A 249 -15.53 16.73 -9.73
C SER A 249 -14.85 18.05 -10.15
N GLY A 250 -13.62 17.97 -10.66
CA GLY A 250 -12.88 19.13 -11.18
C GLY A 250 -13.46 19.65 -12.49
N ASP A 251 -13.80 18.76 -13.42
CA ASP A 251 -14.34 19.12 -14.74
C ASP A 251 -15.76 19.72 -14.64
N ALA A 252 -16.59 19.21 -13.73
CA ALA A 252 -17.90 19.78 -13.42
C ALA A 252 -17.80 21.20 -12.82
N ALA A 253 -16.78 21.49 -12.01
CA ALA A 253 -16.54 22.81 -11.46
C ALA A 253 -16.04 23.82 -12.50
N VAL A 254 -15.28 23.35 -13.51
CA VAL A 254 -14.81 24.18 -14.63
C VAL A 254 -15.94 24.46 -15.62
N SER A 255 -16.79 23.47 -15.91
CA SER A 255 -17.93 23.62 -16.83
C SER A 255 -19.11 24.40 -16.21
N GLY A 256 -19.30 24.32 -14.89
CA GLY A 256 -20.28 25.14 -14.16
C GLY A 256 -19.85 26.60 -13.93
N GLY A 257 -18.60 26.95 -14.27
CA GLY A 257 -18.06 28.30 -14.15
C GLY A 257 -18.13 29.15 -15.43
N SER A 258 -18.49 28.56 -16.58
CA SER A 258 -18.49 29.27 -17.87
C SER A 258 -19.87 29.72 -18.38
N ASP A 259 -20.96 29.40 -17.68
CA ASP A 259 -22.33 29.81 -18.06
C ASP A 259 -22.97 30.84 -17.09
N ALA A 260 -22.17 31.43 -16.20
CA ALA A 260 -22.60 32.53 -15.34
C ALA A 260 -21.86 33.84 -15.66
N SER A 261 -21.77 34.18 -16.95
CA SER A 261 -21.70 35.59 -17.36
C SER A 261 -23.10 35.99 -17.81
N THR A 262 -24.01 36.15 -16.83
CA THR A 262 -24.95 37.26 -16.93
C THR A 262 -24.09 38.51 -16.83
N ASP A 263 -23.58 38.97 -17.96
CA ASP A 263 -23.10 40.34 -18.07
C ASP A 263 -24.33 41.20 -17.81
N ASP A 264 -24.40 41.65 -16.57
CA ASP A 264 -25.19 42.78 -16.12
C ASP A 264 -25.03 43.90 -17.16
N GLU A 265 -26.11 44.22 -17.86
CA GLU A 265 -26.23 45.47 -18.59
C GLU A 265 -25.90 46.61 -17.62
N ASP A 266 -24.74 47.24 -17.81
CA ASP A 266 -24.34 48.42 -17.08
C ASP A 266 -25.44 49.49 -17.27
N PRO A 267 -26.15 49.92 -16.20
CA PRO A 267 -27.22 50.89 -16.32
C PRO A 267 -26.74 52.27 -16.78
N TYR A 268 -25.43 52.47 -17.00
CA TYR A 268 -24.83 53.69 -17.52
C TYR A 268 -24.35 53.63 -18.98
N ASP A 269 -24.52 52.50 -19.68
CA ASP A 269 -24.12 52.34 -21.10
C ASP A 269 -25.32 52.31 -22.07
N ALA A 270 -26.50 52.75 -21.62
CA ALA A 270 -27.65 52.91 -22.48
C ALA A 270 -27.39 54.04 -23.51
N PRO A 271 -27.58 53.81 -24.82
CA PRO A 271 -27.47 54.88 -25.80
C PRO A 271 -28.54 55.93 -25.52
N LEU A 272 -28.10 57.18 -25.33
CA LEU A 272 -28.97 58.34 -25.12
C LEU A 272 -30.07 58.37 -26.19
N GLY A 273 -31.32 58.44 -25.74
CA GLY A 273 -32.47 58.55 -26.63
C GLY A 273 -32.45 59.89 -27.37
N PRO A 274 -33.13 59.99 -28.53
CA PRO A 274 -33.21 61.24 -29.31
C PRO A 274 -33.78 62.45 -28.56
N ASP A 275 -34.36 62.24 -27.37
CA ASP A 275 -35.09 63.24 -26.59
C ASP A 275 -34.22 63.93 -25.51
N ASP A 276 -32.96 63.52 -25.31
CA ASP A 276 -32.06 64.08 -24.27
C ASP A 276 -31.11 65.18 -24.80
N ILE A 277 -31.39 65.77 -25.97
CA ILE A 277 -30.59 66.89 -26.51
C ILE A 277 -31.23 68.23 -26.08
N PRO A 278 -30.59 69.06 -25.25
CA PRO A 278 -31.09 70.41 -24.97
C PRO A 278 -31.03 71.26 -26.24
N GLU A 279 -32.14 71.90 -26.61
CA GLU A 279 -32.17 72.85 -27.72
C GLU A 279 -31.27 74.05 -27.41
N PRO A 280 -30.42 74.50 -28.36
CA PRO A 280 -29.61 75.69 -28.18
C PRO A 280 -30.46 76.96 -28.27
N GLU A 281 -30.28 77.88 -27.34
CA GLU A 281 -30.71 79.29 -27.47
C GLU A 281 -29.92 80.02 -28.57
#